data_AF-A0A7W4HQZ7-F1
#
_entry.id   AF-A0A7W4HQZ7-F1
#
_cell.length_a   1.000
_cell.length_b   1.000
_cell.length_c   1.000
_cell.angle_alpha   90.00
_cell.angle_beta   90.00
_cell.angle_gamma   90.00
#
_symmetry.space_group_name_H-M   'P 1'
#
loop_
_entity.id
_entity.type
_entity.pdbx_description
1 polymer ?
#
loop_
_entity_poly.entity_id
_entity_poly.type
_entity_poly.pdbx_seq_one_letter_code
_entity_poly.pdbx_strand_id
1 'polypeptide(L)'
;MMNILLVGLGPHANRIYLRFLERYYIKPALVVDLVSQKDIVEKYLHSYGITDVPCLFIDDKEKDSDKLSTEISAQLLGYIKGSNVTHAIISTEPKAHLAYADFLIENNINILMDKPITAPVDVINSSLQAEKIRLEYNDLCSKYKIQKSYNNDLIFSIQCQRRFHEGYIFVKKTLKDIVERYNVPISYIDIFHSDGMWNMPDEFIYRENHPYKYGYGKLFHSGYHFIDLLTWLLDVNNSVKDKDINKCSVYSESYRPMDFMYNFDNKNYQKILHTNKFANILADRQKFRDYGELDIHSVIKFYRDNKTVTTCTLNLMQSGVSRRSWVELPEDTYKSNGRIRHERLNICVGPLLTSRFIVIRRMRRKIEICMVVMRSEI
;
A
#
# COMPACT_ATOMS: atom_id res chain seq x y z
N MET A 1 -12.66 -9.07 25.40
CA MET A 1 -11.18 -8.96 25.43
C MET A 1 -10.68 -9.29 24.03
N MET A 2 -9.78 -8.49 23.45
CA MET A 2 -9.28 -8.73 22.09
C MET A 2 -8.13 -9.74 22.14
N ASN A 3 -8.34 -10.93 21.59
CA ASN A 3 -7.31 -11.95 21.45
C ASN A 3 -6.87 -11.97 19.99
N ILE A 4 -5.63 -11.57 19.74
CA ILE A 4 -5.15 -11.19 18.41
C ILE A 4 -4.20 -12.24 17.86
N LEU A 5 -4.50 -12.75 16.67
CA LEU A 5 -3.56 -13.45 15.81
C LEU A 5 -2.74 -12.43 15.01
N LEU A 6 -1.41 -12.50 15.07
CA LEU A 6 -0.54 -11.68 14.22
C LEU A 6 0.11 -12.57 13.15
N VAL A 7 -0.29 -12.38 11.90
CA VAL A 7 0.25 -13.11 10.75
C VAL A 7 1.25 -12.23 10.02
N GLY A 8 2.52 -12.62 10.03
CA GLY A 8 3.64 -11.83 9.53
C GLY A 8 4.12 -10.81 10.57
N LEU A 9 5.31 -11.06 11.13
CA LEU A 9 6.02 -10.16 12.04
C LEU A 9 7.31 -9.63 11.37
N GLY A 10 7.14 -9.07 10.18
CA GLY A 10 8.21 -8.36 9.47
C GLY A 10 8.53 -6.98 10.08
N PRO A 11 9.50 -6.23 9.49
CA PRO A 11 9.87 -4.89 9.97
C PRO A 11 8.72 -3.90 10.03
N HIS A 12 7.72 -4.03 9.14
CA HIS A 12 6.50 -3.20 9.18
C HIS A 12 5.68 -3.49 10.45
N ALA A 13 5.31 -4.76 10.64
CA ALA A 13 4.52 -5.20 11.78
C ALA A 13 5.19 -4.90 13.12
N ASN A 14 6.50 -5.10 13.24
CA ASN A 14 7.26 -4.70 14.43
C ASN A 14 7.07 -3.20 14.72
N ARG A 15 7.29 -2.35 13.71
CA ARG A 15 7.27 -0.89 13.88
C ARG A 15 5.88 -0.33 14.17
N ILE A 16 4.84 -0.92 13.58
CA ILE A 16 3.47 -0.39 13.59
C ILE A 16 2.60 -1.19 14.57
N TYR A 17 2.46 -2.49 14.35
CA TYR A 17 1.53 -3.33 15.09
C TYR A 17 2.05 -3.73 16.46
N LEU A 18 3.24 -4.31 16.60
CA LEU A 18 3.77 -4.65 17.93
C LEU A 18 3.90 -3.42 18.82
N ARG A 19 4.42 -2.32 18.29
CA ARG A 19 4.49 -1.05 19.03
C ARG A 19 3.11 -0.53 19.44
N PHE A 20 2.09 -0.69 18.61
CA PHE A 20 0.71 -0.34 18.96
C PHE A 20 0.20 -1.25 20.08
N LEU A 21 0.38 -2.57 19.95
CA LEU A 21 -0.05 -3.55 20.94
C LEU A 21 0.62 -3.32 22.31
N GLU A 22 1.93 -3.07 22.32
CA GLU A 22 2.69 -2.68 23.52
C GLU A 22 2.08 -1.44 24.18
N ARG A 23 1.83 -0.38 23.41
CA ARG A 23 1.28 0.89 23.92
C ARG A 23 -0.07 0.71 24.62
N TYR A 24 -0.86 -0.28 24.20
CA TYR A 24 -2.17 -0.58 24.78
C TYR A 24 -2.16 -1.81 25.70
N TYR A 25 -0.98 -2.32 26.06
CA TYR A 25 -0.80 -3.50 26.92
C TYR A 25 -1.54 -4.74 26.41
N ILE A 26 -1.61 -4.91 25.09
CA ILE A 26 -2.21 -6.07 24.43
C ILE A 26 -1.09 -7.02 24.02
N LYS A 27 -1.20 -8.31 24.39
CA LYS A 27 -0.33 -9.37 23.90
C LYS A 27 -1.01 -10.11 22.75
N PRO A 28 -0.30 -10.46 21.65
CA PRO A 28 -0.82 -11.39 20.67
C PRO A 28 -1.10 -12.75 21.32
N ALA A 29 -2.16 -13.42 20.88
CA ALA A 29 -2.50 -14.78 21.28
C ALA A 29 -1.71 -15.84 20.50
N LEU A 30 -1.29 -15.51 19.27
CA LEU A 30 -0.44 -16.33 18.41
C LEU A 30 0.28 -15.41 17.42
N VAL A 31 1.55 -15.70 17.13
CA VAL A 31 2.29 -15.13 16.01
C VAL A 31 2.52 -16.21 14.96
N VAL A 32 2.28 -15.89 13.69
CA VAL A 32 2.51 -16.79 12.55
C VAL A 32 3.53 -16.15 11.63
N ASP A 33 4.59 -16.86 11.29
CA ASP A 33 5.58 -16.41 10.32
C ASP A 33 6.23 -17.61 9.61
N LEU A 34 7.18 -17.35 8.71
CA LEU A 34 7.95 -18.39 8.04
C LEU A 34 9.05 -18.94 8.94
N VAL A 35 9.47 -20.18 8.71
CA VAL A 35 10.61 -20.80 9.38
C VAL A 35 11.88 -19.96 9.19
N SER A 36 12.13 -19.45 7.98
CA SER A 36 13.26 -18.55 7.69
C SER A 36 13.27 -17.26 8.51
N GLN A 37 12.12 -16.83 9.05
CA GLN A 37 11.96 -15.59 9.80
C GLN A 37 12.01 -15.77 11.32
N LYS A 38 12.15 -17.01 11.80
CA LYS A 38 12.10 -17.37 13.23
C LYS A 38 12.99 -16.49 14.12
N ASP A 39 14.27 -16.40 13.82
CA ASP A 39 15.22 -15.66 14.66
C ASP A 39 14.87 -14.16 14.74
N ILE A 40 14.35 -13.60 13.65
CA ILE A 40 13.94 -12.19 13.58
C ILE A 40 12.67 -11.96 14.41
N VAL A 41 11.69 -12.87 14.28
CA VAL A 41 10.43 -12.86 15.03
C VAL A 41 10.70 -12.93 16.53
N GLU A 42 11.52 -13.88 16.96
CA GLU A 42 11.90 -14.07 18.37
C GLU A 42 12.64 -12.84 18.90
N LYS A 43 13.60 -12.30 18.14
CA LYS A 43 14.31 -11.06 18.48
C LYS A 43 13.34 -9.89 18.67
N TYR A 44 12.35 -9.73 17.80
CA TYR A 44 11.35 -8.67 17.94
C TYR A 44 10.51 -8.88 19.20
N LEU A 45 9.93 -10.06 19.43
CA LEU A 45 9.12 -10.33 20.63
C LEU A 45 9.91 -10.08 21.93
N HIS A 46 11.16 -10.55 21.99
CA HIS A 46 12.07 -10.29 23.12
C HIS A 46 12.32 -8.81 23.35
N SER A 47 12.44 -8.00 22.30
CA SER A 47 12.66 -6.55 22.43
C SER A 47 11.48 -5.79 23.06
N TYR A 48 10.29 -6.40 23.07
CA TYR A 48 9.09 -5.89 23.77
C TYR A 48 8.81 -6.64 25.08
N GLY A 49 9.72 -7.50 25.54
CA GLY A 49 9.52 -8.29 26.76
C GLY A 49 8.42 -9.35 26.63
N ILE A 50 8.11 -9.79 25.42
CA ILE A 50 7.11 -10.84 25.14
C ILE A 50 7.83 -12.17 24.97
N THR A 51 7.69 -13.08 25.93
CA THR A 51 8.39 -14.39 25.93
C THR A 51 7.45 -15.60 25.99
N ASP A 52 6.17 -15.36 26.25
CA ASP A 52 5.15 -16.37 26.55
C ASP A 52 4.11 -16.54 25.43
N VAL A 53 4.31 -15.88 24.29
CA VAL A 53 3.40 -15.95 23.14
C VAL A 53 3.78 -17.14 22.25
N PRO A 54 2.84 -18.04 21.92
CA PRO A 54 3.13 -19.12 20.99
C PRO A 54 3.43 -18.56 19.59
N CYS A 55 4.34 -19.24 18.89
CA CYS A 55 4.70 -18.95 17.52
C CYS A 55 4.46 -20.19 16.66
N LEU A 56 3.75 -20.03 15.54
CA LEU A 56 3.60 -21.05 14.51
C LEU A 56 4.48 -20.67 13.30
N PHE A 57 5.51 -21.47 13.05
CA PHE A 57 6.41 -21.26 11.91
C PHE A 57 6.05 -22.17 10.74
N ILE A 58 5.75 -21.57 9.60
CA ILE A 58 5.32 -22.24 8.38
C ILE A 58 6.51 -22.42 7.44
N ASP A 59 6.58 -23.58 6.80
CA ASP A 59 7.61 -23.90 5.81
C ASP A 59 7.61 -22.87 4.66
N ASP A 60 8.80 -22.35 4.31
CA ASP A 60 9.00 -21.36 3.27
C ASP A 60 8.45 -21.77 1.89
N LYS A 61 8.25 -23.05 1.63
CA LYS A 61 7.60 -23.53 0.39
C LYS A 61 6.15 -23.08 0.26
N GLU A 62 5.48 -22.79 1.39
CA GLU A 62 4.06 -22.38 1.44
C GLU A 62 3.88 -20.86 1.38
N LYS A 63 4.97 -20.09 1.33
CA LYS A 63 4.95 -18.63 1.48
C LYS A 63 4.08 -17.90 0.45
N ASP A 64 3.97 -18.46 -0.76
CA ASP A 64 3.28 -17.87 -1.91
C ASP A 64 2.09 -18.75 -2.33
N SER A 65 1.64 -19.68 -1.47
CA SER A 65 0.50 -20.54 -1.77
C SER A 65 -0.80 -19.73 -1.80
N ASP A 66 -1.61 -19.92 -2.85
CA ASP A 66 -2.91 -19.25 -3.00
C ASP A 66 -3.90 -19.61 -1.87
N LYS A 67 -3.70 -20.76 -1.22
CA LYS A 67 -4.51 -21.25 -0.09
C LYS A 67 -3.61 -21.89 0.97
N LEU A 68 -4.03 -21.79 2.23
CA LEU A 68 -3.38 -22.52 3.30
C LEU A 68 -3.60 -24.02 3.13
N SER A 69 -2.56 -24.82 3.37
CA SER A 69 -2.69 -26.28 3.34
C SER A 69 -3.65 -26.76 4.43
N THR A 70 -4.22 -27.97 4.26
CA THR A 70 -5.12 -28.58 5.26
C THR A 70 -4.45 -28.69 6.63
N GLU A 71 -3.15 -29.01 6.65
CA GLU A 71 -2.38 -29.12 7.88
C GLU A 71 -2.25 -27.77 8.60
N ILE A 72 -1.82 -26.72 7.88
CA ILE A 72 -1.69 -25.37 8.44
C ILE A 72 -3.05 -24.85 8.93
N SER A 73 -4.09 -25.06 8.12
CA SER A 73 -5.47 -24.66 8.45
C SER A 73 -5.95 -25.35 9.73
N ALA A 74 -5.69 -26.65 9.90
CA ALA A 74 -6.07 -27.39 11.10
C ALA A 74 -5.31 -26.90 12.35
N GLN A 75 -4.01 -26.64 12.23
CA GLN A 75 -3.20 -26.11 13.33
C GLN A 75 -3.69 -24.70 13.76
N LEU A 76 -3.89 -23.80 12.80
CA LEU A 76 -4.42 -22.46 13.06
C LEU A 76 -5.81 -22.51 13.69
N LEU A 77 -6.70 -23.37 13.20
CA LEU A 77 -8.03 -23.54 13.77
C LEU A 77 -7.97 -24.04 15.22
N GLY A 78 -7.03 -24.94 15.53
CA GLY A 78 -6.77 -25.41 16.88
C GLY A 78 -6.41 -24.25 17.82
N TYR A 79 -5.48 -23.38 17.41
CA TYR A 79 -5.11 -22.19 18.18
C TYR A 79 -6.24 -21.17 18.29
N ILE A 80 -6.97 -20.91 17.20
CA ILE A 80 -8.09 -19.96 17.20
C ILE A 80 -9.13 -20.37 18.24
N LYS A 81 -9.48 -21.66 18.30
CA LYS A 81 -10.42 -22.20 19.28
C LYS A 81 -9.83 -22.24 20.69
N GLY A 82 -8.59 -22.71 20.84
CA GLY A 82 -7.93 -22.87 22.14
C GLY A 82 -7.68 -21.54 22.87
N SER A 83 -7.34 -20.49 22.13
CA SER A 83 -7.02 -19.16 22.68
C SER A 83 -8.17 -18.15 22.53
N ASN A 84 -9.34 -18.58 22.07
CA ASN A 84 -10.50 -17.73 21.78
C ASN A 84 -10.10 -16.49 20.94
N VAL A 85 -9.34 -16.70 19.86
CA VAL A 85 -8.92 -15.63 18.95
C VAL A 85 -10.18 -14.99 18.35
N THR A 86 -10.23 -13.67 18.37
CA THR A 86 -11.36 -12.88 17.85
C THR A 86 -10.96 -11.92 16.75
N HIS A 87 -9.67 -11.61 16.65
CA HIS A 87 -9.12 -10.64 15.72
C HIS A 87 -7.82 -11.17 15.12
N ALA A 88 -7.53 -10.75 13.89
CA ALA A 88 -6.29 -11.03 13.21
C ALA A 88 -5.73 -9.76 12.57
N ILE A 89 -4.40 -9.65 12.59
CA ILE A 89 -3.64 -8.69 11.82
C ILE A 89 -2.85 -9.46 10.77
N ILE A 90 -3.04 -9.14 9.49
CA ILE A 90 -2.29 -9.73 8.37
C ILE A 90 -1.28 -8.70 7.86
N SER A 91 0.01 -8.99 8.00
CA SER A 91 1.16 -8.14 7.65
C SER A 91 2.28 -8.94 6.99
N THR A 92 1.91 -9.95 6.21
CA THR A 92 2.86 -10.77 5.43
C THR A 92 3.30 -10.05 4.16
N GLU A 93 4.07 -10.74 3.32
CA GLU A 93 4.23 -10.31 1.92
C GLU A 93 2.85 -10.36 1.22
N PRO A 94 2.49 -9.36 0.39
CA PRO A 94 1.19 -9.27 -0.26
C PRO A 94 0.69 -10.50 -1.03
N LYS A 95 1.57 -11.36 -1.54
CA LYS A 95 1.17 -12.62 -2.21
C LYS A 95 0.46 -13.60 -1.28
N ALA A 96 0.77 -13.57 0.02
CA ALA A 96 0.16 -14.46 1.01
C ALA A 96 -1.14 -13.91 1.62
N HIS A 97 -1.49 -12.64 1.37
CA HIS A 97 -2.62 -11.98 2.04
C HIS A 97 -3.94 -12.73 1.85
N LEU A 98 -4.25 -13.13 0.61
CA LEU A 98 -5.51 -13.80 0.28
C LEU A 98 -5.68 -15.13 1.00
N ALA A 99 -4.64 -15.97 1.05
CA ALA A 99 -4.72 -17.28 1.69
C ALA A 99 -5.13 -17.18 3.16
N TYR A 100 -4.53 -16.23 3.90
CA TYR A 100 -4.91 -15.98 5.30
C TYR A 100 -6.26 -15.28 5.42
N ALA A 101 -6.55 -14.29 4.59
CA ALA A 101 -7.80 -13.54 4.64
C ALA A 101 -9.00 -14.46 4.39
N ASP A 102 -8.93 -15.35 3.40
CA ASP A 102 -9.95 -16.36 3.10
C ASP A 102 -10.19 -17.26 4.31
N PHE A 103 -9.13 -17.89 4.84
CA PHE A 103 -9.23 -18.78 5.99
C PHE A 103 -9.83 -18.08 7.22
N LEU A 104 -9.44 -16.83 7.48
CA LEU A 104 -9.90 -16.08 8.66
C LEU A 104 -11.35 -15.61 8.53
N ILE A 105 -11.80 -15.23 7.33
CA ILE A 105 -13.23 -14.94 7.07
C ILE A 105 -14.06 -16.20 7.32
N GLU A 106 -13.65 -17.35 6.78
CA GLU A 106 -14.37 -18.62 6.96
C GLU A 106 -14.52 -19.03 8.42
N ASN A 107 -13.62 -18.55 9.28
CA ASN A 107 -13.62 -18.80 10.72
C ASN A 107 -14.15 -17.61 11.55
N ASN A 108 -14.87 -16.66 10.93
CA ASN A 108 -15.53 -15.52 11.59
C ASN A 108 -14.59 -14.63 12.42
N ILE A 109 -13.34 -14.46 11.96
CA ILE A 109 -12.35 -13.62 12.64
C ILE A 109 -12.38 -12.19 12.09
N ASN A 110 -12.33 -11.19 12.95
CA ASN A 110 -12.20 -9.80 12.55
C ASN A 110 -10.80 -9.53 11.98
N ILE A 111 -10.68 -8.92 10.81
CA ILE A 111 -9.40 -8.79 10.09
C ILE A 111 -9.01 -7.32 9.95
N LEU A 112 -7.77 -7.01 10.33
CA LEU A 112 -7.04 -5.83 9.85
C LEU A 112 -5.91 -6.32 8.95
N MET A 113 -5.91 -5.93 7.68
CA MET A 113 -4.93 -6.41 6.70
C MET A 113 -4.12 -5.25 6.12
N ASP A 114 -2.81 -5.46 5.95
CA ASP A 114 -1.94 -4.55 5.22
C ASP A 114 -2.34 -4.47 3.74
N LYS A 115 -2.02 -3.34 3.10
CA LYS A 115 -2.20 -3.17 1.67
C LYS A 115 -1.08 -3.85 0.87
N PRO A 116 -1.33 -4.26 -0.37
CA PRO A 116 -2.62 -4.39 -1.07
C PRO A 116 -3.37 -5.68 -0.68
N ILE A 117 -4.64 -5.83 -1.09
CA ILE A 117 -5.42 -7.06 -0.82
C ILE A 117 -4.78 -8.31 -1.44
N THR A 118 -4.24 -8.15 -2.64
CA THR A 118 -3.57 -9.19 -3.42
C THR A 118 -2.45 -8.56 -4.23
N ALA A 119 -1.48 -9.36 -4.66
CA ALA A 119 -0.39 -8.96 -5.55
C ALA A 119 -0.05 -10.07 -6.54
N PRO A 120 -0.86 -10.26 -7.61
CA PRO A 120 -0.55 -11.23 -8.65
C PRO A 120 0.85 -10.98 -9.23
N VAL A 121 1.64 -12.04 -9.36
CA VAL A 121 2.97 -11.95 -10.00
C VAL A 121 2.80 -11.57 -11.46
N ASP A 122 3.70 -10.74 -11.99
CA ASP A 122 3.73 -10.31 -13.39
C ASP A 122 2.51 -9.47 -13.83
N VAL A 123 1.84 -8.83 -12.86
CA VAL A 123 0.61 -8.06 -13.07
C VAL A 123 0.73 -6.97 -14.14
N ILE A 124 1.91 -6.36 -14.30
CA ILE A 124 2.12 -5.27 -15.26
C ILE A 124 2.35 -5.77 -16.70
N ASN A 125 2.66 -7.05 -16.90
CA ASN A 125 2.93 -7.61 -18.22
C ASN A 125 1.87 -8.62 -18.68
N SER A 126 0.91 -8.95 -17.83
CA SER A 126 -0.14 -9.93 -18.14
C SER A 126 -1.53 -9.39 -17.83
N SER A 127 -2.35 -9.22 -18.87
CA SER A 127 -3.76 -8.84 -18.73
C SER A 127 -4.56 -9.86 -17.91
N LEU A 128 -4.21 -11.15 -17.99
CA LEU A 128 -4.81 -12.20 -17.17
C LEU A 128 -4.51 -11.98 -15.69
N GLN A 129 -3.26 -11.64 -15.34
CA GLN A 129 -2.86 -11.37 -13.96
C GLN A 129 -3.45 -10.05 -13.44
N ALA A 130 -3.59 -9.04 -14.31
CA ALA A 130 -4.31 -7.81 -13.97
C ALA A 130 -5.79 -8.07 -13.66
N GLU A 131 -6.44 -8.93 -14.45
CA GLU A 131 -7.84 -9.32 -14.24
C GLU A 131 -8.04 -10.10 -12.94
N LYS A 132 -7.05 -10.90 -12.51
CA LYS A 132 -7.10 -11.63 -11.23
C LYS A 132 -7.33 -10.71 -10.04
N ILE A 133 -6.77 -9.49 -10.02
CA ILE A 133 -7.00 -8.53 -8.93
C ILE A 133 -8.50 -8.32 -8.70
N ARG A 134 -9.27 -8.12 -9.78
CA ARG A 134 -10.71 -7.89 -9.73
C ARG A 134 -11.46 -9.14 -9.29
N LEU A 135 -11.07 -10.30 -9.82
CA LEU A 135 -11.70 -11.58 -9.50
C LEU A 135 -11.50 -11.96 -8.02
N GLU A 136 -10.27 -11.87 -7.53
CA GLU A 136 -9.90 -12.17 -6.15
C GLU A 136 -10.56 -11.19 -5.17
N TYR A 137 -10.60 -9.90 -5.50
CA TYR A 137 -11.35 -8.92 -4.71
C TYR A 137 -12.84 -9.26 -4.62
N ASN A 138 -13.47 -9.62 -5.74
CA ASN A 138 -14.89 -9.94 -5.78
C ASN A 138 -15.20 -11.23 -5.01
N ASP A 139 -14.34 -12.24 -5.11
CA ASP A 139 -14.47 -13.49 -4.36
C ASP A 139 -14.37 -13.22 -2.85
N LEU A 140 -13.33 -12.52 -2.40
CA LEU A 140 -13.14 -12.14 -1.00
C LEU A 140 -14.32 -11.31 -0.47
N CYS A 141 -14.79 -10.33 -1.25
CA CYS A 141 -15.97 -9.54 -0.89
C CYS A 141 -17.23 -10.38 -0.76
N SER A 142 -17.41 -11.38 -1.63
CA SER A 142 -18.57 -12.26 -1.59
C SER A 142 -18.56 -13.13 -0.34
N LYS A 143 -17.41 -13.75 -0.01
CA LYS A 143 -17.23 -14.50 1.23
C LYS A 143 -17.45 -13.63 2.47
N TYR A 144 -16.87 -12.42 2.49
CA TYR A 144 -17.08 -11.47 3.57
C TYR A 144 -18.56 -11.13 3.77
N LYS A 145 -19.29 -10.81 2.70
CA LYS A 145 -20.73 -10.47 2.76
C LYS A 145 -21.57 -11.63 3.29
N ILE A 146 -21.25 -12.87 2.88
CA ILE A 146 -21.93 -14.07 3.39
C ILE A 146 -21.71 -14.17 4.91
N GLN A 147 -20.47 -14.11 5.38
CA GLN A 147 -20.21 -14.23 6.82
C GLN A 147 -20.75 -13.06 7.64
N LYS A 148 -20.68 -11.83 7.11
CA LYS A 148 -21.28 -10.64 7.71
C LYS A 148 -22.80 -10.76 7.88
N SER A 149 -23.48 -11.51 6.99
CA SER A 149 -24.92 -11.75 7.11
C SER A 149 -25.30 -12.64 8.30
N TYR A 150 -24.38 -13.52 8.74
CA TYR A 150 -24.54 -14.35 9.93
C TYR A 150 -23.99 -13.68 11.19
N ASN A 151 -23.00 -12.80 11.04
CA ASN A 151 -22.37 -12.06 12.13
C ASN A 151 -22.24 -10.57 11.77
N ASN A 152 -23.20 -9.77 12.21
CA ASN A 152 -23.23 -8.34 11.92
C ASN A 152 -22.08 -7.55 12.58
N ASP A 153 -21.31 -8.15 13.49
CA ASP A 153 -20.15 -7.50 14.12
C ASP A 153 -18.82 -7.80 13.39
N LEU A 154 -18.83 -8.65 12.35
CA LEU A 154 -17.62 -9.02 11.61
C LEU A 154 -16.98 -7.82 10.88
N ILE A 155 -15.76 -7.45 11.21
CA ILE A 155 -15.02 -6.34 10.61
C ILE A 155 -13.93 -6.89 9.69
N PHE A 156 -13.85 -6.35 8.48
CA PHE A 156 -12.69 -6.47 7.61
C PHE A 156 -12.20 -5.07 7.24
N SER A 157 -10.98 -4.72 7.65
CA SER A 157 -10.38 -3.42 7.37
C SER A 157 -9.05 -3.56 6.63
N ILE A 158 -8.85 -2.73 5.61
CA ILE A 158 -7.57 -2.59 4.91
C ILE A 158 -6.84 -1.37 5.47
N GLN A 159 -5.56 -1.54 5.81
CA GLN A 159 -4.75 -0.48 6.38
C GLN A 159 -4.33 0.55 5.33
N CYS A 160 -5.25 1.47 5.03
CA CYS A 160 -5.03 2.64 4.18
C CYS A 160 -4.87 3.91 5.01
N GLN A 161 -3.69 4.07 5.62
CA GLN A 161 -3.42 5.12 6.62
C GLN A 161 -3.68 6.58 6.18
N ARG A 162 -3.72 6.88 4.86
CA ARG A 162 -3.90 8.26 4.38
C ARG A 162 -5.26 8.84 4.72
N ARG A 163 -6.31 8.02 4.74
CA ARG A 163 -7.67 8.47 5.12
C ARG A 163 -7.75 9.03 6.55
N PHE A 164 -6.81 8.62 7.41
CA PHE A 164 -6.75 9.04 8.81
C PHE A 164 -5.84 10.26 9.04
N HIS A 165 -5.26 10.84 7.98
CA HIS A 165 -4.50 12.07 8.13
C HIS A 165 -5.46 13.25 8.29
N GLU A 166 -5.34 13.99 9.40
CA GLU A 166 -6.23 15.12 9.73
C GLU A 166 -6.38 16.15 8.61
N GLY A 167 -5.30 16.44 7.88
CA GLY A 167 -5.36 17.32 6.70
C GLY A 167 -6.29 16.80 5.59
N TYR A 168 -6.28 15.50 5.29
CA TYR A 168 -7.17 14.92 4.29
C TYR A 168 -8.62 14.83 4.81
N ILE A 169 -8.81 14.57 6.11
CA ILE A 169 -10.13 14.63 6.77
C ILE A 169 -10.74 16.02 6.65
N PHE A 170 -9.96 17.06 6.98
CA PHE A 170 -10.38 18.45 6.84
C PHE A 170 -10.75 18.80 5.39
N VAL A 171 -9.91 18.39 4.42
CA VAL A 171 -10.18 18.61 2.99
C VAL A 171 -11.49 17.93 2.58
N LYS A 172 -11.69 16.65 2.92
CA LYS A 172 -12.92 15.93 2.56
C LYS A 172 -14.17 16.56 3.19
N LYS A 173 -14.10 16.99 4.45
CA LYS A 173 -15.20 17.70 5.11
C LYS A 173 -15.54 19.00 4.38
N THR A 174 -14.53 19.80 4.05
CA THR A 174 -14.73 21.06 3.29
C THR A 174 -15.33 20.81 1.92
N LEU A 175 -14.88 19.78 1.21
CA LEU A 175 -15.44 19.39 -0.08
C LEU A 175 -16.91 19.00 0.06
N LYS A 176 -17.24 18.17 1.05
CA LYS A 176 -18.61 17.74 1.33
C LYS A 176 -19.53 18.94 1.57
N ASP A 177 -19.12 19.86 2.45
CA ASP A 177 -19.91 21.05 2.77
C ASP A 177 -20.22 21.91 1.53
N ILE A 178 -19.25 22.08 0.62
CA ILE A 178 -19.43 22.88 -0.61
C ILE A 178 -20.25 22.12 -1.66
N VAL A 179 -19.95 20.83 -1.87
CA VAL A 179 -20.64 19.99 -2.85
C VAL A 179 -22.13 19.86 -2.51
N GLU A 180 -22.46 19.62 -1.23
CA GLU A 180 -23.85 19.51 -0.77
C GLU A 180 -24.58 20.86 -0.84
N ARG A 181 -23.92 21.95 -0.45
CA ARG A 181 -24.53 23.29 -0.45
C ARG A 181 -24.93 23.77 -1.85
N TYR A 182 -24.07 23.53 -2.84
CA TYR A 182 -24.25 24.09 -4.18
C TYR A 182 -24.67 23.04 -5.23
N ASN A 183 -24.75 21.76 -4.87
CA ASN A 183 -25.07 20.65 -5.78
C ASN A 183 -24.15 20.60 -7.02
N VAL A 184 -22.87 20.96 -6.81
CA VAL A 184 -21.80 20.94 -7.83
C VAL A 184 -20.77 19.89 -7.41
N PRO A 185 -20.45 18.91 -8.26
CA PRO A 185 -19.50 17.86 -7.91
C PRO A 185 -18.07 18.39 -7.94
N ILE A 186 -17.17 17.65 -7.30
CA ILE A 186 -15.73 17.76 -7.53
C ILE A 186 -15.48 17.58 -9.03
N SER A 187 -14.93 18.62 -9.68
CA SER A 187 -14.70 18.64 -11.13
C SER A 187 -13.28 18.22 -11.50
N TYR A 188 -12.32 18.44 -10.59
CA TYR A 188 -10.92 18.13 -10.84
C TYR A 188 -10.18 17.68 -9.58
N ILE A 189 -9.28 16.70 -9.74
CA ILE A 189 -8.36 16.23 -8.71
C ILE A 189 -6.97 16.08 -9.34
N ASP A 190 -5.93 16.60 -8.70
CA ASP A 190 -4.53 16.28 -9.00
C ASP A 190 -3.89 15.70 -7.76
N ILE A 191 -3.34 14.51 -7.90
CA ILE A 191 -2.57 13.84 -6.85
C ILE A 191 -1.16 13.65 -7.37
N PHE A 192 -0.21 14.20 -6.63
CA PHE A 192 1.21 13.96 -6.84
C PHE A 192 1.80 13.33 -5.58
N HIS A 193 2.53 12.23 -5.76
CA HIS A 193 3.30 11.60 -4.71
C HIS A 193 4.65 11.16 -5.24
N SER A 194 5.72 11.64 -4.61
CA SER A 194 7.08 11.19 -4.88
C SER A 194 7.67 10.55 -3.64
N ASP A 195 8.19 9.34 -3.77
CA ASP A 195 8.94 8.69 -2.71
C ASP A 195 10.34 9.28 -2.59
N GLY A 196 10.96 9.68 -3.71
CA GLY A 196 12.30 10.24 -3.72
C GLY A 196 13.35 9.24 -3.28
N MET A 197 13.23 7.99 -3.75
CA MET A 197 14.14 6.90 -3.41
C MET A 197 14.97 6.52 -4.64
N TRP A 198 16.29 6.52 -4.46
CA TRP A 198 17.23 6.05 -5.47
C TRP A 198 17.63 4.60 -5.16
N ASN A 199 17.02 3.65 -5.87
CA ASN A 199 17.40 2.25 -5.81
C ASN A 199 18.66 2.02 -6.65
N MET A 200 19.61 1.28 -6.10
CA MET A 200 20.81 0.85 -6.83
C MET A 200 20.50 -0.34 -7.75
N PRO A 201 21.25 -0.56 -8.84
CA PRO A 201 20.93 -1.60 -9.82
C PRO A 201 20.85 -3.03 -9.27
N ASP A 202 21.69 -3.36 -8.30
CA ASP A 202 21.69 -4.67 -7.62
C ASP A 202 20.47 -4.84 -6.71
N GLU A 203 19.98 -3.77 -6.09
CA GLU A 203 18.83 -3.81 -5.18
C GLU A 203 17.55 -4.28 -5.85
N PHE A 204 17.38 -4.01 -7.15
CA PHE A 204 16.23 -4.53 -7.90
C PHE A 204 16.17 -6.06 -7.89
N ILE A 205 17.32 -6.74 -7.74
CA ILE A 205 17.46 -8.19 -7.81
C ILE A 205 17.26 -8.82 -6.43
N TYR A 206 17.98 -8.36 -5.41
CA TYR A 206 18.02 -9.05 -4.12
C TYR A 206 17.00 -8.54 -3.09
N ARG A 207 16.43 -7.35 -3.28
CA ARG A 207 15.53 -6.75 -2.27
C ARG A 207 14.16 -7.42 -2.28
N GLU A 208 13.71 -7.82 -1.09
CA GLU A 208 12.37 -8.39 -0.86
C GLU A 208 11.37 -7.38 -0.25
N ASN A 209 11.86 -6.26 0.30
CA ASN A 209 10.97 -5.21 0.79
C ASN A 209 10.53 -4.29 -0.36
N HIS A 210 9.25 -4.26 -0.70
CA HIS A 210 8.72 -3.54 -1.88
C HIS A 210 9.48 -3.93 -3.17
N PRO A 211 9.48 -5.21 -3.53
CA PRO A 211 10.23 -5.71 -4.68
C PRO A 211 9.58 -5.25 -6.00
N TYR A 212 10.41 -5.07 -7.03
CA TYR A 212 9.94 -4.83 -8.40
C TYR A 212 10.02 -6.09 -9.27
N LYS A 213 10.88 -7.05 -8.89
CA LYS A 213 11.15 -8.28 -9.64
C LYS A 213 9.96 -9.22 -9.83
N TYR A 214 8.89 -9.02 -9.07
CA TYR A 214 7.65 -9.79 -9.18
C TYR A 214 6.60 -9.13 -10.10
N GLY A 215 6.96 -8.07 -10.82
CA GLY A 215 6.10 -7.44 -11.83
C GLY A 215 5.03 -6.48 -11.28
N TYR A 216 4.91 -6.33 -9.96
CA TYR A 216 4.17 -5.21 -9.35
C TYR A 216 5.13 -4.15 -8.83
N GLY A 217 4.80 -2.88 -9.05
CA GLY A 217 5.65 -1.76 -8.65
C GLY A 217 4.91 -0.70 -7.85
N LYS A 218 5.15 0.55 -8.22
CA LYS A 218 4.71 1.75 -7.54
C LYS A 218 3.24 1.74 -7.12
N LEU A 219 2.32 1.24 -7.96
CA LEU A 219 0.90 1.14 -7.65
C LEU A 219 0.63 0.24 -6.44
N PHE A 220 1.26 -0.92 -6.36
CA PHE A 220 1.06 -1.87 -5.25
C PHE A 220 1.85 -1.44 -4.00
N HIS A 221 2.90 -0.64 -4.20
CA HIS A 221 3.73 -0.10 -3.14
C HIS A 221 3.03 1.07 -2.43
N SER A 222 3.45 2.31 -2.71
CA SER A 222 2.87 3.49 -2.06
C SER A 222 1.69 4.07 -2.83
N GLY A 223 1.54 3.75 -4.12
CA GLY A 223 0.45 4.18 -4.98
C GLY A 223 -0.93 3.73 -4.52
N TYR A 224 -1.02 2.56 -3.88
CA TYR A 224 -2.28 1.97 -3.40
C TYR A 224 -3.02 2.93 -2.48
N HIS A 225 -2.29 3.59 -1.56
CA HIS A 225 -2.85 4.60 -0.68
C HIS A 225 -3.45 5.80 -1.41
N PHE A 226 -2.94 6.14 -2.60
CA PHE A 226 -3.41 7.29 -3.38
C PHE A 226 -4.57 6.94 -4.30
N ILE A 227 -4.64 5.69 -4.80
CA ILE A 227 -5.86 5.15 -5.41
C ILE A 227 -6.99 5.12 -4.38
N ASP A 228 -6.70 4.62 -3.18
CA ASP A 228 -7.62 4.61 -2.05
C ASP A 228 -8.07 6.01 -1.60
N LEU A 229 -7.15 6.98 -1.56
CA LEU A 229 -7.46 8.38 -1.25
C LEU A 229 -8.33 9.02 -2.35
N LEU A 230 -8.01 8.76 -3.63
CA LEU A 230 -8.79 9.27 -4.76
C LEU A 230 -10.24 8.79 -4.70
N THR A 231 -10.47 7.49 -4.52
CA THR A 231 -11.82 6.94 -4.43
C THR A 231 -12.57 7.48 -3.22
N TRP A 232 -11.90 7.57 -2.07
CA TRP A 232 -12.48 8.16 -0.87
C TRP A 232 -12.87 9.63 -1.03
N LEU A 233 -12.11 10.42 -1.79
CA LEU A 233 -12.48 11.81 -2.09
C LEU A 233 -13.64 11.89 -3.09
N LEU A 234 -13.64 11.04 -4.11
CA LEU A 234 -14.69 10.97 -5.13
C LEU A 234 -16.05 10.59 -4.54
N ASP A 235 -16.09 9.82 -3.44
CA ASP A 235 -17.33 9.47 -2.75
C ASP A 235 -18.16 10.70 -2.33
N VAL A 236 -17.55 11.87 -2.19
CA VAL A 236 -18.27 13.13 -1.93
C VAL A 236 -19.29 13.43 -3.03
N ASN A 237 -18.99 13.08 -4.28
CA ASN A 237 -19.89 13.31 -5.42
C ASN A 237 -21.16 12.45 -5.37
N ASN A 238 -21.19 11.38 -4.56
CA ASN A 238 -22.39 10.53 -4.44
C ASN A 238 -23.58 11.27 -3.81
N SER A 239 -23.34 12.41 -3.16
CA SER A 239 -24.38 13.31 -2.64
C SER A 239 -25.05 14.17 -3.73
N VAL A 240 -24.47 14.24 -4.92
CA VAL A 240 -24.91 15.13 -6.00
C VAL A 240 -25.90 14.40 -6.90
N LYS A 241 -27.15 14.87 -6.89
CA LYS A 241 -28.22 14.26 -7.68
C LYS A 241 -27.89 14.32 -9.18
N ASP A 242 -28.14 13.21 -9.88
CA ASP A 242 -28.00 13.06 -11.33
C ASP A 242 -26.56 13.22 -11.87
N LYS A 243 -25.55 13.22 -10.98
CA LYS A 243 -24.12 13.34 -11.35
C LYS A 243 -23.24 12.28 -10.68
N ASP A 244 -23.85 11.17 -10.25
CA ASP A 244 -23.15 10.03 -9.69
C ASP A 244 -22.29 9.32 -10.76
N ILE A 245 -21.09 8.89 -10.38
CA ILE A 245 -20.13 8.32 -11.31
C ILE A 245 -20.51 6.86 -11.59
N ASN A 246 -20.68 6.49 -12.87
CA ASN A 246 -20.98 5.11 -13.29
C ASN A 246 -19.96 4.53 -14.29
N LYS A 247 -19.01 5.33 -14.75
CA LYS A 247 -17.99 4.92 -15.72
C LYS A 247 -16.69 5.67 -15.49
N CYS A 248 -15.55 5.03 -15.75
CA CYS A 248 -14.26 5.69 -15.82
C CYS A 248 -13.48 5.30 -17.08
N SER A 249 -12.63 6.20 -17.57
CA SER A 249 -11.60 5.90 -18.57
C SER A 249 -10.24 6.27 -18.02
N VAL A 250 -9.26 5.41 -18.23
CA VAL A 250 -7.89 5.59 -17.73
C VAL A 250 -6.94 5.61 -18.92
N TYR A 251 -6.10 6.62 -18.99
CA TYR A 251 -4.87 6.61 -19.78
C TYR A 251 -3.70 6.67 -18.81
N SER A 252 -2.71 5.79 -18.99
CA SER A 252 -1.58 5.67 -18.08
C SER A 252 -0.30 5.37 -18.85
N GLU A 253 0.79 5.96 -18.38
CA GLU A 253 2.16 5.66 -18.82
C GLU A 253 3.01 5.32 -17.60
N SER A 254 4.02 4.48 -17.78
CA SER A 254 4.91 4.02 -16.70
C SER A 254 6.37 4.25 -17.02
N TYR A 255 7.14 4.66 -16.01
CA TYR A 255 8.60 4.63 -16.04
C TYR A 255 9.09 3.37 -15.34
N ARG A 256 9.84 2.51 -16.03
CA ARG A 256 10.21 1.17 -15.53
C ARG A 256 11.71 1.07 -15.22
N PRO A 257 12.14 0.02 -14.50
CA PRO A 257 13.56 -0.17 -14.18
C PRO A 257 14.46 -0.20 -15.42
N MET A 258 14.03 -0.75 -16.56
CA MET A 258 14.82 -0.66 -17.81
C MET A 258 15.05 0.78 -18.25
N ASP A 259 14.04 1.64 -18.19
CA ASP A 259 14.16 3.05 -18.55
C ASP A 259 15.12 3.75 -17.60
N PHE A 260 15.05 3.45 -16.31
CA PHE A 260 15.98 3.93 -15.31
C PHE A 260 17.43 3.53 -15.62
N MET A 261 17.68 2.26 -15.92
CA MET A 261 19.04 1.78 -16.25
C MET A 261 19.56 2.34 -17.57
N TYR A 262 18.68 2.73 -18.50
CA TYR A 262 19.08 3.44 -19.72
C TYR A 262 19.51 4.88 -19.42
N ASN A 263 18.76 5.59 -18.58
CA ASN A 263 19.01 6.99 -18.26
C ASN A 263 20.16 7.19 -17.26
N PHE A 264 20.40 6.21 -16.37
CA PHE A 264 21.40 6.28 -15.32
C PHE A 264 22.40 5.13 -15.45
N ASP A 265 23.44 5.36 -16.24
CA ASP A 265 24.41 4.35 -16.64
C ASP A 265 25.60 4.22 -15.66
N ASN A 266 26.53 3.33 -15.98
CA ASN A 266 27.70 3.08 -15.14
C ASN A 266 28.63 4.31 -15.05
N LYS A 267 28.69 5.16 -16.09
CA LYS A 267 29.48 6.40 -16.05
C LYS A 267 28.87 7.39 -15.06
N ASN A 268 27.55 7.44 -14.95
CA ASN A 268 26.88 8.24 -13.93
C ASN A 268 27.24 7.77 -12.52
N TYR A 269 27.24 6.46 -12.26
CA TYR A 269 27.65 5.90 -10.96
C TYR A 269 29.14 6.17 -10.63
N GLN A 270 30.03 6.05 -11.60
CA GLN A 270 31.45 6.40 -11.43
C GLN A 270 31.63 7.88 -11.10
N LYS A 271 30.88 8.77 -11.75
CA LYS A 271 30.97 10.21 -11.54
C LYS A 271 30.39 10.66 -10.19
N ILE A 272 29.25 10.10 -9.80
CA ILE A 272 28.46 10.57 -8.65
C ILE A 272 28.82 9.84 -7.35
N LEU A 273 29.03 8.53 -7.41
CA LEU A 273 29.29 7.68 -6.24
C LEU A 273 30.70 7.08 -6.25
N HIS A 274 31.54 7.41 -7.24
CA HIS A 274 32.92 6.93 -7.36
C HIS A 274 33.01 5.38 -7.31
N THR A 275 32.06 4.70 -7.96
CA THR A 275 31.98 3.23 -7.98
C THR A 275 31.81 2.66 -9.37
N ASN A 276 32.33 1.45 -9.58
CA ASN A 276 32.13 0.62 -10.78
C ASN A 276 31.34 -0.66 -10.48
N LYS A 277 30.76 -0.79 -9.27
CA LYS A 277 30.09 -2.01 -8.78
C LYS A 277 29.01 -2.53 -9.74
N PHE A 278 28.32 -1.62 -10.43
CA PHE A 278 27.13 -1.96 -11.20
C PHE A 278 27.40 -2.23 -12.68
N ALA A 279 28.64 -2.15 -13.15
CA ALA A 279 28.99 -2.26 -14.57
C ALA A 279 28.41 -3.53 -15.22
N ASN A 280 28.61 -4.69 -14.59
CA ASN A 280 28.11 -5.97 -15.09
C ASN A 280 26.59 -6.05 -15.07
N ILE A 281 25.95 -5.45 -14.05
CA ILE A 281 24.50 -5.46 -13.93
C ILE A 281 23.84 -4.61 -15.02
N LEU A 282 24.43 -3.45 -15.31
CA LEU A 282 23.96 -2.50 -16.32
C LEU A 282 24.25 -2.94 -17.76
N ALA A 283 25.29 -3.77 -17.96
CA ALA A 283 25.56 -4.39 -19.26
C ALA A 283 24.41 -5.31 -19.71
N ASP A 284 23.80 -6.04 -18.77
CA ASP A 284 22.62 -6.88 -19.00
C ASP A 284 21.35 -6.23 -18.43
N ARG A 285 20.93 -5.11 -19.02
CA ARG A 285 19.71 -4.40 -18.60
C ARG A 285 18.41 -5.12 -18.98
N GLN A 286 18.45 -6.09 -19.90
CA GLN A 286 17.26 -6.77 -20.39
C GLN A 286 16.56 -7.59 -19.30
N LYS A 287 17.30 -8.08 -18.30
CA LYS A 287 16.72 -8.78 -17.14
C LYS A 287 15.70 -7.97 -16.34
N PHE A 288 15.66 -6.64 -16.51
CA PHE A 288 14.73 -5.76 -15.82
C PHE A 288 13.44 -5.49 -16.61
N ARG A 289 13.28 -6.12 -17.79
CA ARG A 289 12.15 -5.86 -18.71
C ARG A 289 10.79 -6.07 -18.06
N ASP A 290 10.67 -7.14 -17.30
CA ASP A 290 9.39 -7.59 -16.74
C ASP A 290 9.16 -7.06 -15.33
N TYR A 291 10.04 -6.18 -14.84
CA TYR A 291 9.93 -5.64 -13.49
C TYR A 291 8.81 -4.61 -13.40
N GLY A 292 8.19 -4.56 -12.22
CA GLY A 292 7.19 -3.58 -11.87
C GLY A 292 7.69 -2.14 -12.02
N GLU A 293 6.75 -1.24 -12.24
CA GLU A 293 7.01 0.15 -12.54
C GLU A 293 7.55 0.95 -11.37
N LEU A 294 8.45 1.89 -11.67
CA LEU A 294 8.99 2.86 -10.71
C LEU A 294 8.06 4.05 -10.56
N ASP A 295 7.57 4.56 -11.68
CA ASP A 295 6.64 5.70 -11.71
C ASP A 295 5.43 5.39 -12.60
N ILE A 296 4.30 5.99 -12.26
CA ILE A 296 3.08 6.00 -13.07
C ILE A 296 2.53 7.41 -13.16
N HIS A 297 2.13 7.76 -14.39
CA HIS A 297 1.41 8.98 -14.71
C HIS A 297 0.10 8.62 -15.39
N SER A 298 -1.01 9.01 -14.78
CA SER A 298 -2.35 8.69 -15.28
C SER A 298 -3.24 9.91 -15.41
N VAL A 299 -4.06 9.92 -16.47
CA VAL A 299 -5.23 10.78 -16.59
C VAL A 299 -6.46 9.88 -16.51
N ILE A 300 -7.27 10.09 -15.48
CA ILE A 300 -8.48 9.32 -15.21
C ILE A 300 -9.67 10.26 -15.38
N LYS A 301 -10.62 9.91 -16.22
CA LYS A 301 -11.89 10.65 -16.35
C LYS A 301 -13.01 9.79 -15.79
N PHE A 302 -13.81 10.40 -14.93
CA PHE A 302 -15.00 9.81 -14.34
C PHE A 302 -16.24 10.43 -14.99
N TYR A 303 -17.20 9.60 -15.34
CA TYR A 303 -18.37 9.98 -16.11
C TYR A 303 -19.66 9.57 -15.40
N ARG A 304 -20.70 10.35 -15.66
CA ARG A 304 -22.09 9.90 -15.65
C ARG A 304 -22.50 9.71 -17.10
N ASP A 305 -22.73 8.47 -17.49
CA ASP A 305 -23.03 8.08 -18.87
C ASP A 305 -21.93 8.58 -19.82
N ASN A 306 -22.24 9.58 -20.65
CA ASN A 306 -21.30 10.19 -21.60
C ASN A 306 -20.78 11.57 -21.16
N LYS A 307 -21.16 12.05 -19.98
CA LYS A 307 -20.76 13.37 -19.46
C LYS A 307 -19.66 13.24 -18.44
N THR A 308 -18.56 13.97 -18.61
CA THR A 308 -17.48 14.01 -17.61
C THR A 308 -17.95 14.73 -16.36
N VAL A 309 -17.79 14.06 -15.22
CA VAL A 309 -18.08 14.60 -13.88
C VAL A 309 -16.79 15.11 -13.24
N THR A 310 -15.74 14.28 -13.26
CA THR A 310 -14.45 14.59 -12.63
C THR A 310 -13.31 14.15 -13.54
N THR A 311 -12.28 15.00 -13.67
CA THR A 311 -10.99 14.58 -14.24
C THR A 311 -9.96 14.50 -13.13
N CYS A 312 -9.19 13.42 -13.11
CA CYS A 312 -8.09 13.21 -12.18
C CYS A 312 -6.76 13.10 -12.92
N THR A 313 -5.75 13.81 -12.46
CA THR A 313 -4.34 13.56 -12.81
C THR A 313 -3.64 12.90 -11.63
N LEU A 314 -3.04 11.74 -11.86
CA LEU A 314 -2.37 10.94 -10.83
C LEU A 314 -0.91 10.75 -11.23
N ASN A 315 -0.01 11.31 -10.43
CA ASN A 315 1.43 11.29 -10.65
C ASN A 315 2.10 10.62 -9.46
N LEU A 316 2.48 9.36 -9.62
CA LEU A 316 3.07 8.53 -8.58
C LEU A 316 4.51 8.20 -8.98
N MET A 317 5.48 8.77 -8.27
CA MET A 317 6.89 8.63 -8.61
C MET A 317 7.68 7.96 -7.49
N GLN A 318 8.54 7.01 -7.84
CA GLN A 318 9.68 6.60 -7.06
C GLN A 318 10.90 7.49 -7.34
N SER A 319 11.11 7.84 -8.62
CA SER A 319 12.32 8.45 -9.19
C SER A 319 12.57 9.92 -8.82
N GLY A 320 11.89 10.44 -7.80
CA GLY A 320 12.11 11.81 -7.34
C GLY A 320 13.45 12.02 -6.65
N VAL A 321 13.64 13.23 -6.11
CA VAL A 321 14.88 13.63 -5.45
C VAL A 321 15.20 12.72 -4.24
N SER A 322 16.43 12.21 -4.20
CA SER A 322 16.96 11.40 -3.10
C SER A 322 18.17 12.08 -2.47
N ARG A 323 18.38 11.86 -1.16
CA ARG A 323 19.62 12.24 -0.44
C ARG A 323 20.63 11.11 -0.38
N ARG A 324 20.37 10.00 -1.05
CA ARG A 324 21.26 8.85 -1.05
C ARG A 324 22.58 9.24 -1.71
N SER A 325 23.67 9.03 -0.98
CA SER A 325 25.04 9.34 -1.41
C SER A 325 25.98 8.17 -1.15
N TRP A 326 25.45 6.95 -1.06
CA TRP A 326 26.19 5.73 -0.76
C TRP A 326 25.62 4.55 -1.54
N VAL A 327 26.45 3.52 -1.70
CA VAL A 327 26.21 2.37 -2.58
C VAL A 327 25.37 1.30 -1.88
N GLU A 328 25.69 0.96 -0.64
CA GLU A 328 25.06 -0.20 0.03
C GLU A 328 23.63 0.09 0.53
N LEU A 329 22.76 -0.91 0.46
CA LEU A 329 21.42 -0.82 1.04
C LEU A 329 21.55 -0.84 2.58
N PRO A 330 20.99 0.15 3.31
CA PRO A 330 20.97 0.09 4.77
C PRO A 330 20.13 -1.09 5.28
N GLU A 331 20.52 -1.64 6.44
CA GLU A 331 19.78 -2.72 7.11
C GLU A 331 18.31 -2.34 7.38
N ASP A 332 18.09 -1.16 7.98
CA ASP A 332 16.74 -0.57 8.06
C ASP A 332 16.39 0.09 6.72
N THR A 333 15.74 -0.67 5.84
CA THR A 333 15.28 -0.16 4.53
C THR A 333 14.13 0.86 4.62
N TYR A 334 13.55 1.12 5.80
CA TYR A 334 12.49 2.11 6.04
C TYR A 334 13.00 3.48 6.49
N LYS A 335 14.19 3.54 7.10
CA LYS A 335 14.89 4.79 7.45
C LYS A 335 16.23 4.85 6.72
N SER A 336 16.91 5.99 6.80
CA SER A 336 18.32 6.10 6.36
C SER A 336 18.64 5.70 4.92
N ASN A 337 17.66 5.47 4.05
CA ASN A 337 17.81 5.08 2.64
C ASN A 337 17.84 6.27 1.66
N GLY A 338 18.00 7.49 2.19
CA GLY A 338 18.05 8.73 1.41
C GLY A 338 16.68 9.30 0.99
N ARG A 339 15.57 8.62 1.30
CA ARG A 339 14.22 8.98 0.84
C ARG A 339 13.77 10.41 1.21
N ILE A 340 13.32 11.19 0.22
CA ILE A 340 12.61 12.47 0.42
C ILE A 340 11.20 12.37 -0.14
N ARG A 341 10.20 12.42 0.75
CA ARG A 341 8.80 12.28 0.35
C ARG A 341 8.15 13.64 0.11
N HIS A 342 7.52 13.77 -1.07
CA HIS A 342 6.72 14.92 -1.45
C HIS A 342 5.32 14.47 -1.83
N GLU A 343 4.32 15.11 -1.26
CA GLU A 343 2.91 14.86 -1.56
C GLU A 343 2.21 16.18 -1.85
N ARG A 344 1.38 16.18 -2.88
CA ARG A 344 0.51 17.30 -3.22
C ARG A 344 -0.84 16.77 -3.64
N LEU A 345 -1.88 17.46 -3.18
CA LEU A 345 -3.25 17.28 -3.56
C LEU A 345 -3.82 18.64 -3.98
N ASN A 346 -4.42 18.72 -5.17
CA ASN A 346 -5.15 19.89 -5.62
C ASN A 346 -6.53 19.45 -6.09
N ILE A 347 -7.59 20.03 -5.52
CA ILE A 347 -8.97 19.62 -5.81
C ILE A 347 -9.80 20.86 -6.12
N CYS A 348 -10.65 20.76 -7.15
CA CYS A 348 -11.59 21.81 -7.53
C CYS A 348 -13.03 21.32 -7.48
N VAL A 349 -13.94 22.19 -7.03
CA VAL A 349 -15.39 21.98 -7.10
C VAL A 349 -15.96 23.04 -8.04
N GLY A 350 -16.01 22.72 -9.34
CA GLY A 350 -16.40 23.68 -10.38
C GLY A 350 -15.63 25.01 -10.25
N PRO A 351 -16.29 26.16 -10.39
CA PRO A 351 -15.69 27.48 -10.14
C PRO A 351 -15.72 27.91 -8.66
N LEU A 352 -16.25 27.09 -7.74
CA LEU A 352 -16.63 27.51 -6.38
C LEU A 352 -15.48 27.42 -5.38
N LEU A 353 -14.63 26.40 -5.53
CA LEU A 353 -13.59 26.08 -4.57
C LEU A 353 -12.37 25.51 -5.28
N THR A 354 -11.19 25.98 -4.88
CA THR A 354 -9.93 25.27 -5.07
C THR A 354 -9.28 25.03 -3.71
N SER A 355 -9.00 23.77 -3.41
CA SER A 355 -8.28 23.36 -2.19
C SER A 355 -6.94 22.74 -2.59
N ARG A 356 -5.85 23.31 -2.08
CA ARG A 356 -4.49 22.80 -2.28
C ARG A 356 -3.88 22.39 -0.95
N PHE A 357 -3.38 21.17 -0.91
CA PHE A 357 -2.73 20.57 0.24
C PHE A 357 -1.36 20.04 -0.17
N ILE A 358 -0.32 20.45 0.55
CA ILE A 358 1.07 20.06 0.27
C ILE A 358 1.68 19.52 1.56
N VAL A 359 2.29 18.35 1.48
CA VAL A 359 3.08 17.76 2.56
C VAL A 359 4.50 17.51 2.06
N ILE A 360 5.45 18.17 2.70
CA ILE A 360 6.88 17.93 2.48
C ILE A 360 7.44 17.35 3.76
N ARG A 361 7.94 16.11 3.71
CA ARG A 361 8.50 15.43 4.87
C ARG A 361 10.01 15.34 4.77
N ARG A 362 10.72 16.19 5.53
CA ARG A 362 12.17 16.05 5.76
C ARG A 362 12.43 15.05 6.90
N MET A 363 13.39 14.15 6.75
CA MET A 363 13.76 13.16 7.79
C MET A 363 14.29 13.77 9.10
N ARG A 364 14.54 15.09 9.17
CA ARG A 364 14.88 15.80 10.42
C ARG A 364 13.79 16.80 10.81
N ARG A 365 12.91 16.35 11.70
CA ARG A 365 12.03 17.09 12.65
C ARG A 365 10.99 18.12 12.17
N LYS A 366 10.83 18.44 10.88
CA LYS A 366 9.69 19.25 10.41
C LYS A 366 8.96 18.60 9.24
N ILE A 367 7.66 18.33 9.44
CA ILE A 367 6.71 18.20 8.35
C ILE A 367 6.25 19.64 8.08
N GLU A 368 6.53 20.14 6.88
CA GLU A 368 5.91 21.39 6.44
C GLU A 368 4.62 21.00 5.74
N ILE A 369 3.50 21.31 6.40
CA ILE A 369 2.16 21.20 5.83
C ILE A 369 1.77 22.62 5.42
N CYS A 370 1.57 22.82 4.12
CA CYS A 370 1.01 24.05 3.59
C CYS A 370 -0.36 23.71 3.00
N MET A 371 -1.40 24.37 3.52
CA MET A 371 -2.76 24.24 3.02
C MET A 371 -3.26 25.62 2.61
N VAL A 372 -3.69 25.73 1.36
CA VAL A 372 -4.24 26.95 0.79
C VAL A 372 -5.63 26.62 0.25
N VAL A 373 -6.64 27.30 0.79
CA VAL A 373 -8.03 27.16 0.36
C VAL A 373 -8.48 28.49 -0.23
N MET A 374 -8.87 28.48 -1.50
CA MET A 374 -9.43 29.64 -2.19
C MET A 374 -10.90 29.37 -2.51
N ARG A 375 -11.77 30.33 -2.18
CA ARG A 375 -13.22 30.26 -2.43
C ARG A 375 -13.62 31.42 -3.33
N SER A 376 -14.60 31.20 -4.21
CA SER A 376 -15.26 32.29 -4.92
C SER A 376 -16.15 33.07 -3.94
N GLU A 377 -16.21 34.40 -4.08
CA GLU A 377 -17.12 35.29 -3.36
C GLU A 377 -18.54 35.21 -3.96
N ILE A 378 -19.19 34.05 -3.88
CA ILE A 378 -20.56 33.82 -4.38
C ILE A 378 -21.52 33.61 -3.21
#